data_AF-A0A9N7VUN0-F1
#
_entry.id   AF-A0A9N7VUN0-F1
#
_cell.length_a   1.000
_cell.length_b   1.000
_cell.length_c   1.000
_cell.angle_alpha   90.00
_cell.angle_beta   90.00
_cell.angle_gamma   90.00
#
_symmetry.space_group_name_H-M   'P 1'
#
loop_
_entity.id
_entity.type
_entity.pdbx_description
1 polymer ?
#
loop_
_entity_poly.entity_id
_entity_poly.type
_entity_poly.pdbx_seq_one_letter_code
_entity_poly.pdbx_strand_id
1 'polypeptide(L)'
;MEIIAPFRTFYNLYDRMKSNDQQCPHICQRMKALEQLVLFIEHEMPQPLSDDVKEALEKLSENVKAAATLITKFMETHKLNQMVKASDYKQEFESLNKSLTDAFVTLSVALHVYQEKRLDEQEIKLAKQAKRLAEQENKIAEQEDILQRVESELYNPTRGYYCTLQ
;
A
#
# COMPACT_ATOMS: atom_id res chain seq x y z
N MET A 1 6.67 2.53 13.51
CA MET A 1 7.92 1.78 13.28
C MET A 1 8.86 2.74 12.58
N GLU A 2 10.01 3.10 13.15
CA GLU A 2 10.90 4.13 12.55
C GLU A 2 11.78 3.53 11.45
N ILE A 3 11.18 3.16 10.32
CA ILE A 3 11.85 2.43 9.23
C ILE A 3 12.76 3.37 8.42
N ILE A 4 12.47 4.67 8.42
CA ILE A 4 13.23 5.70 7.68
C ILE A 4 14.58 6.02 8.33
N ALA A 5 14.73 5.90 9.66
CA ALA A 5 15.98 6.26 10.33
C ALA A 5 17.21 5.47 9.83
N PRO A 6 17.13 4.13 9.61
CA PRO A 6 18.17 3.36 8.94
C PRO A 6 18.62 3.91 7.57
N PHE A 7 17.69 4.42 6.74
CA PHE A 7 18.01 4.97 5.41
C PHE A 7 18.84 6.24 5.53
N ARG A 8 18.49 7.15 6.45
CA ARG A 8 19.26 8.37 6.72
C ARG A 8 20.70 8.05 7.13
N THR A 9 20.86 7.07 8.02
CA THR A 9 22.19 6.58 8.44
C THR A 9 22.97 6.05 7.25
N PHE A 10 22.35 5.25 6.38
CA PHE A 10 22.98 4.75 5.17
C PHE A 10 23.46 5.89 4.26
N TYR A 11 22.63 6.87 3.94
CA TYR A 11 23.04 7.96 3.04
C TYR A 11 24.16 8.82 3.60
N ASN A 12 24.13 9.12 4.89
CA ASN A 12 25.20 9.87 5.56
C ASN A 12 26.55 9.14 5.46
N LEU A 13 26.54 7.82 5.54
CA LEU A 13 27.74 6.99 5.40
C LEU A 13 28.17 6.88 3.92
N TYR A 14 27.20 6.67 3.03
CA TYR A 14 27.42 6.55 1.60
C TYR A 14 28.02 7.82 0.99
N ASP A 15 27.54 9.01 1.37
CA ASP A 15 28.05 10.28 0.86
C ASP A 15 29.54 10.48 1.20
N ARG A 16 29.94 10.04 2.40
CA ARG A 16 31.35 10.04 2.85
C ARG A 16 32.22 9.02 2.11
N MET A 17 31.62 7.98 1.51
CA MET A 17 32.32 6.97 0.71
C MET A 17 32.44 7.39 -0.76
N LYS A 18 31.49 8.17 -1.29
CA LYS A 18 31.40 8.56 -2.70
C LYS A 18 32.64 9.29 -3.24
N SER A 19 33.48 9.86 -2.36
CA SER A 19 34.79 10.39 -2.74
C SER A 19 35.80 9.32 -3.19
N ASN A 20 35.54 8.02 -2.98
CA ASN A 20 36.54 6.95 -3.12
C ASN A 20 36.29 5.88 -4.20
N ASP A 21 35.09 5.66 -4.76
CA ASP A 21 34.93 4.62 -5.81
C ASP A 21 33.61 4.61 -6.62
N GLN A 22 33.64 3.96 -7.81
CA GLN A 22 32.56 3.89 -8.82
C GLN A 22 31.55 2.73 -8.65
N GLN A 23 31.76 1.78 -7.74
CA GLN A 23 30.94 0.54 -7.64
C GLN A 23 29.63 0.67 -6.82
N CYS A 24 29.37 1.84 -6.26
CA CYS A 24 28.25 2.09 -5.35
C CYS A 24 26.94 2.71 -5.94
N PRO A 25 26.82 3.16 -7.21
CA PRO A 25 25.60 3.84 -7.69
C PRO A 25 24.33 3.00 -7.61
N HIS A 26 24.40 1.70 -7.93
CA HIS A 26 23.23 0.83 -8.01
C HIS A 26 22.61 0.54 -6.64
N ILE A 27 23.43 0.34 -5.60
CA ILE A 27 22.95 0.14 -4.23
C ILE A 27 22.23 1.40 -3.75
N CYS A 28 22.78 2.59 -4.03
CA CYS A 28 22.15 3.86 -3.67
C CYS A 28 20.82 4.10 -4.41
N GLN A 29 20.75 3.81 -5.71
CA GLN A 29 19.50 3.89 -6.47
C GLN A 29 18.44 2.94 -5.89
N ARG A 30 18.82 1.72 -5.54
CA ARG A 30 17.90 0.73 -4.97
C ARG A 30 17.43 1.13 -3.58
N MET A 31 18.33 1.69 -2.77
CA MET A 31 18.01 2.23 -1.45
C MET A 31 16.99 3.38 -1.55
N LYS A 32 17.12 4.27 -2.55
CA LYS A 32 16.15 5.34 -2.83
C LYS A 32 14.78 4.80 -3.22
N ALA A 33 14.74 3.79 -4.09
CA ALA A 33 13.47 3.17 -4.48
C ALA A 33 12.76 2.52 -3.28
N LEU A 34 13.52 1.85 -2.40
CA LEU A 34 13.01 1.26 -1.18
C LEU A 34 12.50 2.32 -0.18
N GLU A 35 13.25 3.41 -0.01
CA GLU A 35 12.83 4.53 0.85
C GLU A 35 11.52 5.16 0.37
N GLN A 36 11.40 5.42 -0.93
CA GLN A 36 10.17 5.94 -1.53
C GLN A 36 8.97 5.02 -1.29
N LEU A 37 9.18 3.71 -1.39
CA LEU A 37 8.14 2.72 -1.11
C LEU A 37 7.72 2.75 0.37
N VAL A 38 8.67 2.83 1.29
CA VAL A 38 8.37 2.97 2.74
C VAL A 38 7.59 4.25 3.02
N LEU A 39 8.02 5.39 2.44
CA LEU A 39 7.32 6.67 2.60
C LEU A 39 5.89 6.58 2.07
N PHE A 40 5.68 5.98 0.90
CA PHE A 40 4.34 5.76 0.37
C PHE A 40 3.46 4.95 1.34
N ILE A 41 4.00 3.88 1.94
CA ILE A 41 3.27 3.06 2.91
C ILE A 41 2.92 3.86 4.17
N GLU A 42 3.84 4.68 4.67
CA GLU A 42 3.61 5.46 5.89
C GLU A 42 2.56 6.57 5.71
N HIS A 43 2.49 7.18 4.53
CA HIS A 43 1.66 8.39 4.30
C HIS A 43 0.34 8.09 3.60
N GLU A 44 0.34 7.17 2.64
CA GLU A 44 -0.78 6.97 1.72
C GLU A 44 -1.58 5.70 2.01
N MET A 45 -0.98 4.70 2.68
CA MET A 45 -1.68 3.45 2.93
C MET A 45 -2.59 3.52 4.17
N PRO A 46 -3.87 3.13 4.03
CA PRO A 46 -4.81 3.02 5.14
C PRO A 46 -4.32 2.03 6.19
N GLN A 47 -4.45 2.43 7.46
CA GLN A 47 -4.13 1.59 8.60
C GLN A 47 -5.37 0.79 9.07
N PRO A 48 -5.19 -0.39 9.67
CA PRO A 48 -3.92 -1.08 9.91
C PRO A 48 -3.38 -1.83 8.67
N LEU A 49 -2.05 -1.93 8.59
CA LEU A 49 -1.36 -2.81 7.63
C LEU A 49 -1.57 -4.29 8.00
N SER A 50 -1.51 -5.18 7.00
CA SER A 50 -1.46 -6.64 7.24
C SER A 50 -0.14 -7.04 7.90
N ASP A 51 -0.16 -8.17 8.59
CA ASP A 51 1.02 -8.69 9.28
C ASP A 51 2.13 -9.06 8.28
N ASP A 52 1.78 -9.58 7.10
CA ASP A 52 2.72 -9.84 6.00
C ASP A 52 3.50 -8.57 5.58
N VAL A 53 2.82 -7.42 5.49
CA VAL A 53 3.45 -6.15 5.13
C VAL A 53 4.34 -5.65 6.26
N LYS A 54 3.91 -5.79 7.52
CA LYS A 54 4.73 -5.41 8.69
C LYS A 54 6.00 -6.25 8.78
N GLU A 55 5.90 -7.56 8.59
CA GLU A 55 7.05 -8.48 8.59
C GLU A 55 8.01 -8.14 7.46
N ALA A 56 7.51 -7.86 6.25
CA ALA A 56 8.34 -7.45 5.12
C ALA A 56 9.08 -6.12 5.39
N LEU A 57 8.40 -5.16 6.04
CA LEU A 57 9.01 -3.90 6.46
C LEU A 57 10.07 -4.07 7.54
N GLU A 58 9.89 -5.03 8.45
CA GLU A 58 10.86 -5.33 9.51
C GLU A 58 12.15 -5.91 8.93
N LYS A 59 12.02 -6.92 8.05
CA LYS A 59 13.13 -7.50 7.30
C LYS A 59 13.86 -6.46 6.45
N LEU A 60 13.14 -5.54 5.82
CA LEU A 60 13.75 -4.43 5.09
C LEU A 60 14.58 -3.55 6.04
N SER A 61 14.04 -3.17 7.19
CA SER A 61 14.76 -2.36 8.19
C SER A 61 16.05 -3.06 8.65
N GLU A 62 16.02 -4.38 8.89
CA GLU A 62 17.21 -5.16 9.22
C GLU A 62 18.26 -5.14 8.09
N ASN A 63 17.83 -5.31 6.84
CA ASN A 63 18.73 -5.28 5.69
C ASN A 63 19.38 -3.90 5.51
N VAL A 64 18.64 -2.80 5.73
CA VAL A 64 19.20 -1.44 5.68
C VAL A 64 20.19 -1.20 6.82
N LYS A 65 19.93 -1.73 8.02
CA LYS A 65 20.88 -1.69 9.14
C LYS A 65 22.16 -2.48 8.80
N ALA A 66 22.02 -3.67 8.24
CA ALA A 66 23.16 -4.48 7.79
C ALA A 66 23.99 -3.74 6.71
N ALA A 67 23.32 -3.03 5.79
CA ALA A 67 23.96 -2.18 4.79
C ALA A 67 24.84 -1.08 5.44
N ALA A 68 24.27 -0.37 6.41
CA ALA A 68 24.98 0.69 7.14
C ALA A 68 26.22 0.14 7.89
N THR A 69 26.09 -1.02 8.53
CA THR A 69 27.20 -1.71 9.21
C THR A 69 28.32 -2.09 8.23
N LEU A 70 27.96 -2.64 7.07
CA LEU A 70 28.96 -3.02 6.05
C LEU A 70 29.74 -1.82 5.52
N ILE A 71 29.04 -0.72 5.21
CA ILE A 71 29.68 0.53 4.76
C ILE A 71 30.60 1.09 5.85
N THR A 72 30.16 1.07 7.11
CA THR A 72 30.98 1.54 8.23
C THR A 72 32.27 0.74 8.35
N LYS A 73 32.17 -0.60 8.31
CA LYS A 73 33.33 -1.49 8.35
C LYS A 73 34.29 -1.23 7.18
N PHE A 74 33.77 -1.05 5.97
CA PHE A 74 34.58 -0.69 4.81
C PHE A 74 35.34 0.63 5.05
N MET A 75 34.65 1.68 5.50
CA MET A 75 35.25 2.99 5.73
C MET A 75 36.34 2.94 6.81
N GLU A 76 36.11 2.23 7.92
CA GLU A 76 37.10 2.06 8.98
C GLU A 76 38.33 1.31 8.49
N THR A 77 38.13 0.22 7.74
CA THR A 77 39.21 -0.57 7.17
C THR A 77 40.03 0.24 6.17
N HIS A 78 39.36 1.01 5.29
CA HIS A 78 40.02 1.89 4.32
C HIS A 78 40.81 3.03 5.01
N LYS A 79 40.29 3.59 6.11
CA LYS A 79 41.01 4.61 6.89
C LYS A 79 42.28 4.05 7.52
N LEU A 80 42.21 2.84 8.06
CA LEU A 80 43.34 2.16 8.70
C LEU A 80 44.37 1.68 7.67
N ASN A 81 43.90 1.18 6.53
CA ASN A 81 44.71 0.63 5.46
C ASN A 81 44.31 1.28 4.13
N GLN A 82 45.00 2.36 3.75
CA GLN A 82 44.80 3.09 2.50
C GLN A 82 44.99 2.24 1.21
N MET A 83 45.36 0.97 1.35
CA MET A 83 45.49 0.00 0.24
C MET A 83 44.23 -0.83 -0.01
N VAL A 84 43.23 -0.81 0.89
CA VAL A 84 41.98 -1.58 0.72
C VAL A 84 41.08 -0.90 -0.29
N LYS A 85 40.75 -1.62 -1.37
CA LYS A 85 39.91 -1.13 -2.47
C LYS A 85 38.48 -1.61 -2.30
N ALA A 86 37.51 -0.95 -2.94
CA ALA A 86 36.14 -1.45 -2.96
C ALA A 86 36.02 -2.84 -3.59
N SER A 87 36.95 -3.20 -4.49
CA SER A 87 37.06 -4.55 -5.06
C SER A 87 37.24 -5.64 -4.01
N ASP A 88 37.85 -5.32 -2.87
CA ASP A 88 38.10 -6.29 -1.78
C ASP A 88 36.81 -6.60 -1.01
N TYR A 89 35.77 -5.76 -1.16
CA TYR A 89 34.44 -5.90 -0.56
C TYR A 89 33.37 -6.25 -1.60
N LYS A 90 33.78 -6.61 -2.82
CA LYS A 90 32.87 -6.84 -3.95
C LYS A 90 31.81 -7.88 -3.63
N GLN A 91 32.20 -9.01 -3.01
CA GLN A 91 31.29 -10.10 -2.70
C GLN A 91 30.25 -9.67 -1.64
N GLU A 92 30.67 -8.91 -0.64
CA GLU A 92 29.80 -8.38 0.40
C GLU A 92 28.82 -7.36 -0.16
N PHE A 93 29.26 -6.48 -1.06
CA PHE A 93 28.38 -5.54 -1.75
C PHE A 93 27.40 -6.24 -2.71
N GLU A 94 27.84 -7.29 -3.41
CA GLU A 94 26.96 -8.13 -4.22
C GLU A 94 25.90 -8.84 -3.37
N SER A 95 26.31 -9.41 -2.22
CA SER A 95 25.41 -10.04 -1.24
C SER A 95 24.39 -9.03 -0.69
N LEU A 96 24.86 -7.82 -0.33
CA LEU A 96 24.00 -6.73 0.11
C LEU A 96 22.98 -6.34 -0.98
N ASN A 97 23.43 -6.19 -2.23
CA ASN A 97 22.53 -5.84 -3.33
C ASN A 97 21.48 -6.93 -3.56
N LYS A 98 21.85 -8.21 -3.44
CA LYS A 98 20.91 -9.33 -3.51
C LYS A 98 19.89 -9.25 -2.37
N SER A 99 20.35 -9.06 -1.14
CA SER A 99 19.48 -8.91 0.04
C SER A 99 18.49 -7.73 -0.08
N LEU A 100 18.94 -6.58 -0.60
CA LEU A 100 18.06 -5.44 -0.88
C LEU A 100 17.06 -5.75 -2.01
N THR A 101 17.46 -6.55 -3.00
CA THR A 101 16.55 -7.03 -4.06
C THR A 101 15.47 -7.93 -3.48
N ASP A 102 15.87 -8.89 -2.65
CA ASP A 102 14.95 -9.85 -2.05
C ASP A 102 13.95 -9.15 -1.12
N ALA A 103 14.41 -8.14 -0.36
CA ALA A 103 13.52 -7.29 0.44
C ALA A 103 12.54 -6.48 -0.42
N PHE A 104 13.00 -5.89 -1.52
CA PHE A 104 12.13 -5.16 -2.44
C PHE A 104 11.05 -6.06 -3.03
N VAL A 105 11.42 -7.26 -3.49
CA VAL A 105 10.48 -8.24 -4.05
C VAL A 105 9.47 -8.68 -2.98
N THR A 106 9.95 -9.05 -1.80
CA THR A 106 9.10 -9.50 -0.68
C THR A 106 8.09 -8.43 -0.29
N LEU A 107 8.53 -7.18 -0.12
CA LEU A 107 7.65 -6.08 0.23
C LEU A 107 6.66 -5.78 -0.89
N SER A 108 7.10 -5.79 -2.15
CA SER A 108 6.23 -5.55 -3.30
C SER A 108 5.12 -6.60 -3.40
N VAL A 109 5.45 -7.88 -3.19
CA VAL A 109 4.46 -8.99 -3.19
C VAL A 109 3.49 -8.84 -2.04
N ALA A 110 3.97 -8.58 -0.83
CA ALA A 110 3.11 -8.38 0.34
C ALA A 110 2.11 -7.23 0.12
N LEU A 111 2.56 -6.13 -0.49
CA LEU A 111 1.72 -4.99 -0.81
C LEU A 111 0.67 -5.33 -1.89
N HIS A 112 1.05 -6.05 -2.94
CA HIS A 112 0.10 -6.46 -3.98
C HIS A 112 -1.01 -7.34 -3.40
N VAL A 113 -0.65 -8.36 -2.62
CA VAL A 113 -1.63 -9.23 -1.94
C VAL A 113 -2.53 -8.44 -0.99
N TYR A 114 -1.97 -7.48 -0.26
CA TYR A 114 -2.75 -6.60 0.61
C TYR A 114 -3.73 -5.72 -0.17
N GLN A 115 -3.30 -5.17 -1.31
CA GLN A 115 -4.15 -4.34 -2.17
C GLN A 115 -5.28 -5.16 -2.81
N GLU A 116 -4.98 -6.35 -3.35
CA GLU A 116 -5.98 -7.24 -3.95
C GLU A 116 -7.07 -7.62 -2.95
N LYS A 117 -6.70 -8.06 -1.74
CA LYS A 117 -7.67 -8.39 -0.68
C LYS A 117 -8.62 -7.22 -0.36
N ARG A 118 -8.10 -5.99 -0.40
CA ARG A 118 -8.91 -4.79 -0.13
C ARG A 118 -9.82 -4.43 -1.28
N LEU A 119 -9.40 -4.65 -2.53
CA LEU A 119 -10.27 -4.50 -3.69
C LEU A 119 -11.41 -5.50 -3.63
N ASP A 120 -11.14 -6.78 -3.35
CA ASP A 120 -12.17 -7.81 -3.19
C ASP A 120 -13.19 -7.43 -2.10
N GLU A 121 -12.72 -6.94 -0.95
CA GLU A 121 -13.60 -6.46 0.12
C GLU A 121 -14.47 -5.27 -0.30
N GLN A 122 -13.93 -4.35 -1.10
CA GLN A 122 -14.68 -3.21 -1.62
C GLN A 122 -15.73 -3.65 -2.63
N GLU A 123 -15.40 -4.57 -3.54
CA GLU A 123 -16.33 -5.13 -4.52
C GLU A 123 -17.49 -5.84 -3.83
N ILE A 124 -17.22 -6.66 -2.81
CA ILE A 124 -18.27 -7.32 -2.02
C ILE A 124 -19.19 -6.29 -1.33
N LYS A 125 -18.62 -5.22 -0.76
CA LYS A 125 -19.39 -4.15 -0.13
C LYS A 125 -20.26 -3.40 -1.14
N LEU A 126 -19.72 -3.08 -2.31
CA LEU A 126 -20.45 -2.41 -3.40
C LEU A 126 -21.59 -3.30 -3.91
N ALA A 127 -21.34 -4.59 -4.15
CA ALA A 127 -22.35 -5.54 -4.56
C ALA A 127 -23.49 -5.65 -3.53
N LYS A 128 -23.16 -5.63 -2.24
CA LYS A 128 -24.16 -5.63 -1.16
C LYS A 128 -24.97 -4.33 -1.11
N GLN A 129 -24.35 -3.17 -1.36
CA GLN A 129 -25.04 -1.90 -1.45
C GLN A 129 -25.99 -1.86 -2.66
N ALA A 130 -25.54 -2.31 -3.83
CA ALA A 130 -26.36 -2.40 -5.03
C ALA A 130 -27.62 -3.25 -4.82
N LYS A 131 -27.50 -4.41 -4.16
CA LYS A 131 -28.66 -5.25 -3.81
C LYS A 131 -29.65 -4.52 -2.88
N ARG A 132 -29.15 -3.82 -1.86
CA ARG A 132 -29.99 -3.04 -0.94
C ARG A 132 -30.73 -1.91 -1.64
N LEU A 133 -30.06 -1.23 -2.58
CA LEU A 133 -30.68 -0.17 -3.38
C LEU A 133 -31.79 -0.74 -4.27
N ALA A 134 -31.54 -1.85 -4.96
CA ALA A 134 -32.56 -2.51 -5.77
C ALA A 134 -33.77 -2.97 -4.93
N GLU A 135 -33.55 -3.49 -3.72
CA GLU A 135 -34.65 -3.82 -2.79
C GLU A 135 -35.43 -2.58 -2.34
N GLN A 136 -34.76 -1.43 -2.14
CA GLN A 136 -35.43 -0.18 -1.81
C GLN A 136 -36.24 0.37 -2.99
N GLU A 137 -35.69 0.33 -4.21
CA GLU A 137 -36.38 0.73 -5.44
C GLU A 137 -37.64 -0.09 -5.65
N ASN A 138 -37.58 -1.41 -5.46
CA ASN A 138 -38.77 -2.27 -5.55
C ASN A 138 -39.84 -1.89 -4.51
N LYS A 139 -39.46 -1.60 -3.27
CA LYS A 139 -40.40 -1.16 -2.23
C LYS A 139 -41.04 0.20 -2.55
N ILE A 140 -40.28 1.12 -3.14
CA ILE A 140 -40.79 2.42 -3.58
C ILE A 140 -41.80 2.21 -4.71
N ALA A 141 -41.47 1.40 -5.71
CA ALA A 141 -42.39 1.09 -6.82
C ALA A 141 -43.69 0.42 -6.33
N GLU A 142 -43.61 -0.49 -5.37
CA GLU A 142 -44.80 -1.08 -4.73
C GLU A 142 -45.65 -0.03 -3.99
N GLN A 143 -45.01 0.88 -3.25
CA GLN A 143 -45.71 1.96 -2.57
C GLN A 143 -46.40 2.92 -3.55
N GLU A 144 -45.75 3.23 -4.68
CA GLU A 144 -46.31 4.06 -5.75
C GLU A 144 -47.54 3.41 -6.41
N ASP A 145 -47.50 2.11 -6.72
CA ASP A 145 -48.66 1.37 -7.25
C ASP A 145 -49.84 1.35 -6.26
N ILE A 146 -49.57 1.14 -4.96
CA ILE A 146 -50.60 1.18 -3.92
C ILE A 146 -51.21 2.59 -3.84
N LEU A 147 -50.39 3.63 -3.83
CA LEU A 147 -50.86 5.01 -3.75
C LEU A 147 -51.76 5.35 -4.94
N GLN A 148 -51.36 4.96 -6.16
CA GLN A 148 -52.13 5.20 -7.36
C GLN A 148 -53.50 4.51 -7.32
N ARG A 149 -53.58 3.28 -6.78
CA ARG A 149 -54.86 2.58 -6.59
C ARG A 149 -55.75 3.30 -5.60
N VAL A 150 -55.22 3.69 -4.43
CA VAL A 150 -55.98 4.43 -3.40
C VAL A 150 -56.50 5.77 -3.94
N GLU A 151 -55.67 6.50 -4.70
CA GLU A 151 -56.11 7.75 -5.36
C GLU A 151 -57.26 7.51 -6.34
N SER A 152 -57.20 6.44 -7.13
CA SER A 152 -58.29 6.08 -8.06
C SER A 152 -59.60 5.71 -7.35
N GLU A 153 -59.52 5.09 -6.17
CA GLU A 153 -60.68 4.78 -5.33
C GLU A 153 -61.27 6.05 -4.69
N LEU A 154 -60.42 6.98 -4.25
CA LEU A 154 -60.81 8.28 -3.68
C LEU A 154 -61.37 9.27 -4.70
N TYR A 155 -61.04 9.15 -5.99
CA TYR A 155 -61.60 9.98 -7.08
C TYR A 155 -62.94 9.45 -7.64
N ASN A 156 -63.32 8.20 -7.31
CA ASN A 156 -64.61 7.60 -7.68
C ASN A 156 -65.87 7.86 -6.79
N PRO A 157 -65.97 8.79 -5.82
CA PRO A 157 -67.19 8.95 -5.02
C PRO A 157 -68.38 9.62 -5.72
N THR A 158 -68.24 10.22 -6.91
CA THR A 158 -69.29 11.14 -7.43
C THR A 158 -70.15 10.60 -8.57
N ARG A 159 -69.92 9.38 -9.07
CA ARG A 159 -70.69 8.85 -10.22
C ARG A 159 -71.91 8.02 -9.83
N GLY A 160 -72.02 7.59 -8.57
CA GLY A 160 -73.15 6.79 -8.07
C GLY A 160 -74.34 7.60 -7.51
N TYR A 161 -74.16 8.88 -7.18
CA TYR A 161 -75.19 9.68 -6.49
C TYR A 161 -76.15 10.45 -7.42
N TYR A 162 -75.98 10.38 -8.74
CA TYR A 162 -76.87 11.06 -9.70
C TYR A 162 -77.85 10.12 -10.42
N CYS A 163 -77.85 8.81 -10.13
CA CYS A 163 -78.69 7.84 -10.86
C CYS A 163 -79.99 7.43 -10.13
N THR A 164 -80.33 8.04 -8.98
CA THR A 164 -81.53 7.67 -8.20
C THR A 164 -82.57 8.80 -8.07
N LEU A 165 -82.43 9.89 -8.80
CA LEU A 165 -83.41 10.97 -8.87
C LEU A 165 -83.92 11.14 -10.31
N GLN A 166 -84.79 10.24 -10.77
CA GLN A 166 -85.61 10.45 -11.96
C GLN A 166 -86.99 9.81 -11.79
#